data_AF-A0A845QAS3-F1
#
_entry.id   AF-A0A845QAS3-F1
#
_cell.length_a   1.000
_cell.length_b   1.000
_cell.length_c   1.000
_cell.angle_alpha   90.00
_cell.angle_beta   90.00
_cell.angle_gamma   90.00
#
_symmetry.space_group_name_H-M   'P 1'
#
loop_
_entity.id
_entity.type
_entity.pdbx_description
1 polymer ?
#
loop_
_entity_poly.entity_id
_entity_poly.type
_entity_poly.pdbx_seq_one_letter_code
_entity_poly.pdbx_strand_id
1 'polypeptide(L)'
;MPLDKLLSTTTFRLALVYLALFLASASALLAYLYWNTAGFLARQTETTILAETSALVSQYDEGGRAALVHGVITKARDPRQNLYLLEDQNGEALGGNLTSWPLMASDTDGWLSFVYPRRTVEGEVEIHEAIAVMTRLPEGMSLLVGQDIEERRQLEAQITNALGWAVGAMIVLGILGGAIISRNLVARIDDINRTAKDIMGGELSRRIPVTGAGDEIDQLAENLNDMLDQIERLMLGMRQVTDNIAHDLRSPLNRLRNRLEVTLMKPATQEEYAQALEKSIHEADELLGTFNALLLIARAEAGAARDGMDWVDLSALAQDAAELYEPVAEEAGLRLDLAIEPGIEYHGHRELLAQAIANLLDNAIKHAAHPGGIGEGVIRLAVRSRGARGAEVSVSDNGPGIAPEDRERVLGRFVRLEQSRNTPGSGLGLSLVSAVTRLHGGALRLEDNEPGLRVVIGLARRARHQSHEAAAE
;
A
#
# COMPACT_ATOMS: atom_id res chain seq x y z
N MET A 1 -2.69 27.09 7.00
CA MET A 1 -1.57 26.93 6.04
C MET A 1 -1.56 28.16 5.14
N PRO A 2 -0.42 28.83 4.93
CA PRO A 2 -0.37 30.01 4.08
C PRO A 2 -0.56 29.62 2.59
N LEU A 3 -1.13 30.55 1.80
CA LEU A 3 -1.61 30.28 0.43
C LEU A 3 -0.47 29.82 -0.52
N ASP A 4 0.72 30.37 -0.31
CA ASP A 4 1.97 30.07 -1.01
C ASP A 4 2.38 28.59 -0.91
N LYS A 5 2.20 27.96 0.26
CA LYS A 5 2.50 26.53 0.46
C LYS A 5 1.49 25.62 -0.22
N LEU A 6 0.25 26.06 -0.40
CA LEU A 6 -0.78 25.29 -1.09
C LEU A 6 -0.50 25.24 -2.60
N LEU A 7 -0.12 26.39 -3.17
CA LEU A 7 0.22 26.55 -4.60
C LEU A 7 1.45 25.73 -5.04
N SER A 8 2.34 25.37 -4.11
CA SER A 8 3.56 24.61 -4.42
C SER A 8 3.38 23.09 -4.36
N THR A 9 2.24 22.59 -3.88
CA THR A 9 1.99 21.15 -3.74
C THR A 9 1.77 20.46 -5.09
N THR A 10 2.26 19.22 -5.21
CA THR A 10 2.10 18.41 -6.43
C THR A 10 0.63 18.21 -6.78
N THR A 11 -0.22 18.01 -5.78
CA THR A 11 -1.68 17.83 -5.94
C THR A 11 -2.33 19.07 -6.53
N PHE A 12 -1.99 20.26 -6.03
CA PHE A 12 -2.54 21.51 -6.57
C PHE A 12 -2.08 21.76 -8.01
N ARG A 13 -0.80 21.45 -8.33
CA ARG A 13 -0.29 21.51 -9.71
C ARG A 13 -1.02 20.53 -10.64
N LEU A 14 -1.25 19.30 -10.19
CA LEU A 14 -2.00 18.29 -10.95
C LEU A 14 -3.44 18.77 -11.19
N ALA A 15 -4.09 19.33 -10.16
CA ALA A 15 -5.44 19.89 -10.27
C ALA A 15 -5.49 21.06 -11.27
N LEU A 16 -4.47 21.92 -11.29
CA LEU A 16 -4.34 22.98 -12.30
C LEU A 16 -4.16 22.44 -13.72
N VAL A 17 -3.35 21.40 -13.90
CA VAL A 17 -3.17 20.74 -15.21
C VAL A 17 -4.48 20.12 -15.69
N TYR A 18 -5.18 19.40 -14.81
CA TYR A 18 -6.50 18.84 -15.12
C TYR A 18 -7.53 19.94 -15.42
N LEU A 19 -7.53 21.04 -14.66
CA LEU A 19 -8.38 22.19 -14.94
C LEU A 19 -8.07 22.80 -16.30
N ALA A 20 -6.79 22.98 -16.64
CA ALA A 20 -6.38 23.51 -17.94
C ALA A 20 -6.80 22.58 -19.09
N LEU A 21 -6.61 21.28 -18.95
CA LEU A 21 -7.03 20.27 -19.94
C LEU A 21 -8.56 20.25 -20.08
N PHE A 22 -9.29 20.28 -18.97
CA PHE A 22 -10.74 20.32 -18.96
C PHE A 22 -11.26 21.60 -19.62
N LEU A 23 -10.70 22.76 -19.29
CA LEU A 23 -11.06 24.03 -19.91
C LEU A 23 -10.74 24.04 -21.41
N ALA A 24 -9.60 23.50 -21.83
CA ALA A 24 -9.25 23.38 -23.25
C ALA A 24 -10.24 22.48 -23.99
N SER A 25 -10.56 21.30 -23.44
CA SER A 25 -11.52 20.35 -24.02
C SER A 25 -12.94 20.93 -24.06
N ALA A 26 -13.40 21.52 -22.96
CA ALA A 26 -14.72 22.14 -22.87
C ALA A 26 -14.82 23.33 -23.83
N SER A 27 -13.80 24.19 -23.90
CA SER A 27 -13.77 25.33 -24.81
C SER A 27 -13.77 24.88 -26.27
N ALA A 28 -13.02 23.83 -26.62
CA ALA A 28 -13.04 23.24 -27.96
C ALA A 28 -14.42 22.68 -28.32
N LEU A 29 -15.08 21.99 -27.38
CA LEU A 29 -16.45 21.49 -27.57
C LEU A 29 -17.46 22.63 -27.75
N LEU A 30 -17.39 23.68 -26.92
CA LEU A 30 -18.26 24.85 -27.02
C LEU A 30 -18.03 25.61 -28.34
N ALA A 31 -16.78 25.76 -28.76
CA ALA A 31 -16.43 26.37 -30.04
C ALA A 31 -16.95 25.53 -31.23
N TYR A 32 -16.84 24.21 -31.15
CA TYR A 32 -17.43 23.30 -32.14
C TYR A 32 -18.95 23.43 -32.21
N LEU A 33 -19.64 23.44 -31.06
CA LEU A 33 -21.09 23.62 -30.99
C LEU A 33 -21.51 24.98 -31.57
N TYR A 34 -20.77 26.04 -31.26
CA TYR A 34 -21.01 27.37 -31.82
C TYR A 34 -20.87 27.36 -33.34
N TRP A 35 -19.74 26.87 -33.88
CA TRP A 35 -19.51 26.83 -35.32
C TRP A 35 -20.58 25.97 -36.02
N ASN A 36 -20.88 24.79 -35.48
CA ASN A 36 -21.90 23.93 -36.04
C ASN A 36 -23.28 24.60 -36.07
N THR A 37 -23.66 25.29 -35.00
CA THR A 37 -24.98 25.96 -34.89
C THR A 37 -25.05 27.20 -35.78
N ALA A 38 -24.07 28.11 -35.68
CA ALA A 38 -24.03 29.32 -36.50
C ALA A 38 -23.93 29.00 -37.99
N GLY A 39 -23.10 28.01 -38.35
CA GLY A 39 -22.97 27.54 -39.73
C GLY A 39 -24.20 26.78 -40.25
N PHE A 40 -24.95 26.11 -39.38
CA PHE A 40 -26.25 25.52 -39.73
C PHE A 40 -27.29 26.61 -40.02
N LEU A 41 -27.42 27.61 -39.13
CA LEU A 41 -28.34 28.73 -39.30
C LEU A 41 -28.03 29.56 -40.55
N ALA A 42 -26.75 29.79 -40.86
CA ALA A 42 -26.31 30.45 -42.08
C ALA A 42 -26.78 29.72 -43.34
N ARG A 43 -26.45 28.43 -43.45
CA ARG A 43 -26.85 27.60 -44.60
C ARG A 43 -28.36 27.47 -44.72
N GLN A 44 -29.09 27.42 -43.61
CA GLN A 44 -30.56 27.40 -43.61
C GLN A 44 -31.16 28.71 -44.16
N THR A 45 -30.59 29.85 -43.77
CA THR A 45 -30.98 31.18 -44.31
C THR A 45 -30.75 31.22 -45.82
N GLU A 46 -29.56 30.79 -46.26
CA GLU A 46 -29.20 30.79 -47.68
C GLU A 46 -30.11 29.90 -48.53
N THR A 47 -30.36 28.67 -48.08
CA THR A 47 -31.25 27.73 -48.77
C THR A 47 -32.69 28.23 -48.84
N THR A 48 -33.17 28.93 -47.81
CA THR A 48 -34.51 29.55 -47.79
C THR A 48 -34.61 30.67 -48.82
N ILE A 49 -33.63 31.59 -48.87
CA ILE A 49 -33.61 32.69 -49.84
C ILE A 49 -33.53 32.15 -51.28
N LEU A 50 -32.68 31.17 -51.54
CA LEU A 50 -32.54 30.57 -52.87
C LEU A 50 -33.80 29.83 -53.33
N ALA A 51 -34.44 29.06 -52.45
CA ALA A 51 -35.70 28.38 -52.74
C ALA A 51 -36.81 29.39 -53.08
N GLU A 52 -36.89 30.47 -52.32
CA GLU A 52 -37.87 31.53 -52.52
C GLU A 52 -37.62 32.31 -53.82
N THR A 53 -36.35 32.58 -54.13
CA THR A 53 -35.93 33.19 -55.40
C THR A 53 -36.33 32.32 -56.58
N SER A 54 -36.02 31.02 -56.53
CA SER A 54 -36.36 30.06 -57.59
C SER A 54 -37.87 29.93 -57.79
N ALA A 55 -38.66 29.97 -56.72
CA ALA A 55 -40.13 29.94 -56.81
C ALA A 55 -40.70 31.18 -57.54
N LEU A 56 -40.17 32.37 -57.24
CA LEU A 56 -40.60 33.60 -57.91
C LEU A 56 -40.14 33.66 -59.38
N VAL A 57 -38.93 33.20 -59.68
CA VAL A 57 -38.44 33.08 -61.07
C VAL A 57 -39.30 32.10 -61.86
N SER A 58 -39.66 30.94 -61.29
CA SER A 58 -40.56 29.98 -61.95
C SER A 58 -41.95 30.58 -62.21
N GLN A 59 -42.47 31.38 -61.28
CA GLN A 59 -43.75 32.08 -61.47
C GLN A 59 -43.68 33.15 -62.58
N TYR A 60 -42.53 33.78 -62.79
CA TYR A 60 -42.28 34.65 -63.94
C TYR A 60 -42.28 33.87 -65.25
N ASP A 61 -41.62 32.71 -65.30
CA ASP A 61 -41.55 31.88 -66.50
C ASP A 61 -42.93 31.35 -66.94
N GLU A 62 -43.82 31.05 -65.97
CA GLU A 62 -45.17 30.54 -66.25
C GLU A 62 -46.20 31.63 -66.57
N GLY A 63 -46.13 32.78 -65.91
CA GLY A 63 -47.18 33.81 -65.95
C GLY A 63 -46.72 35.22 -66.33
N GLY A 64 -45.46 35.38 -66.70
CA GLY A 64 -44.84 36.65 -67.11
C GLY A 64 -44.78 37.70 -66.00
N ARG A 65 -44.56 38.96 -66.40
CA ARG A 65 -44.39 40.10 -65.48
C ARG A 65 -45.55 40.27 -64.50
N ALA A 66 -46.80 40.09 -64.95
CA ALA A 66 -47.98 40.29 -64.10
C ALA A 66 -48.08 39.25 -62.97
N ALA A 67 -47.73 38.00 -63.25
CA ALA A 67 -47.71 36.94 -62.25
C ALA A 67 -46.60 37.15 -61.22
N LEU A 68 -45.41 37.57 -61.66
CA LEU A 68 -44.30 37.90 -60.76
C LEU A 68 -44.63 39.06 -59.82
N VAL A 69 -45.16 40.17 -60.36
CA VAL A 69 -45.57 41.33 -59.55
C VAL A 69 -46.62 40.93 -58.52
N HIS A 70 -47.61 40.11 -58.92
CA HIS A 70 -48.63 39.62 -57.98
C HIS A 70 -48.04 38.70 -56.91
N GLY A 71 -47.11 37.80 -57.26
CA GLY A 71 -46.41 36.91 -56.33
C GLY A 71 -45.57 37.68 -55.31
N VAL A 72 -44.79 38.65 -55.77
CA VAL A 72 -43.97 39.53 -54.92
C VAL A 72 -44.86 40.35 -53.99
N ILE A 73 -45.92 41.00 -54.48
CA ILE A 73 -46.84 41.79 -53.63
C ILE A 73 -47.53 40.91 -52.59
N THR A 74 -47.91 39.68 -52.95
CA THR A 74 -48.60 38.75 -52.03
C THR A 74 -47.68 38.27 -50.93
N LYS A 75 -46.44 37.86 -51.28
CA LYS A 75 -45.44 37.39 -50.31
C LYS A 75 -44.89 38.54 -49.45
N ALA A 76 -44.77 39.74 -50.00
CA ALA A 76 -44.35 40.94 -49.28
C ALA A 76 -45.36 41.43 -48.21
N ARG A 77 -46.59 40.89 -48.18
CA ARG A 77 -47.59 41.22 -47.14
C ARG A 77 -47.32 40.60 -45.78
N ASP A 78 -46.45 39.59 -45.70
CA ASP A 78 -45.96 39.05 -44.43
C ASP A 78 -44.53 39.54 -44.17
N PRO A 79 -44.35 40.74 -43.59
CA PRO A 79 -43.04 41.36 -43.37
C PRO A 79 -42.23 40.71 -42.23
N ARG A 80 -42.64 39.53 -41.73
CA ARG A 80 -41.97 38.90 -40.58
C ARG A 80 -40.76 38.06 -40.95
N GLN A 81 -40.57 37.68 -42.22
CA GLN A 81 -39.50 36.72 -42.57
C GLN A 81 -38.67 37.13 -43.77
N ASN A 82 -39.28 37.56 -44.89
CA ASN A 82 -38.54 37.79 -46.12
C ASN A 82 -38.71 39.22 -46.66
N LEU A 83 -37.64 39.72 -47.27
CA LEU A 83 -37.55 41.00 -47.94
C LEU A 83 -37.58 40.79 -49.45
N TYR A 84 -38.38 41.58 -50.15
CA TYR A 84 -38.56 41.50 -51.59
C TYR A 84 -38.49 42.90 -52.19
N LEU A 85 -37.79 43.02 -53.31
CA LEU A 85 -37.77 44.20 -54.16
C LEU A 85 -37.73 43.78 -55.62
N LEU A 86 -38.70 44.21 -56.40
CA LEU A 86 -38.73 44.05 -57.84
C LEU A 86 -38.63 45.42 -58.49
N GLU A 87 -37.59 45.64 -59.29
CA GLU A 87 -37.38 46.89 -60.03
C GLU A 87 -37.47 46.66 -61.54
N ASP A 88 -37.91 47.68 -62.27
CA ASP A 88 -37.88 47.71 -63.74
C ASP A 88 -36.53 48.19 -64.29
N GLN A 89 -36.42 48.25 -65.62
CA GLN A 89 -35.22 48.71 -66.33
C GLN A 89 -34.82 50.18 -66.05
N ASN A 90 -35.71 50.98 -65.47
CA ASN A 90 -35.49 52.38 -65.10
C ASN A 90 -35.17 52.53 -63.59
N GLY A 91 -35.16 51.44 -62.83
CA GLY A 91 -35.00 51.44 -61.38
C GLY A 91 -36.27 51.83 -60.62
N GLU A 92 -37.45 51.79 -61.25
CA GLU A 92 -38.72 51.99 -60.55
C GLU A 92 -39.18 50.69 -59.87
N ALA A 93 -39.50 50.77 -58.58
CA ALA A 93 -39.99 49.64 -57.80
C ALA A 93 -41.40 49.22 -58.28
N LEU A 94 -41.49 48.03 -58.87
CA LEU A 94 -42.73 47.42 -59.36
C LEU A 94 -43.52 46.70 -58.25
N GLY A 95 -42.86 46.30 -57.17
CA GLY A 95 -43.48 45.65 -56.02
C GLY A 95 -42.46 45.11 -55.03
N GLY A 96 -42.87 44.98 -53.76
CA GLY A 96 -42.00 44.52 -52.68
C GLY A 96 -42.34 45.19 -51.35
N ASN A 97 -41.60 44.81 -50.30
CA ASN A 97 -41.65 45.45 -48.98
C ASN A 97 -40.43 46.35 -48.70
N LEU A 98 -39.45 46.38 -49.61
CA LEU A 98 -38.35 47.36 -49.58
C LEU A 98 -38.70 48.60 -50.41
N THR A 99 -38.31 49.78 -49.92
CA THR A 99 -38.66 51.08 -50.54
C THR A 99 -37.66 51.55 -51.58
N SER A 100 -36.40 51.09 -51.49
CA SER A 100 -35.33 51.45 -52.42
C SER A 100 -34.23 50.41 -52.41
N TRP A 101 -33.48 50.31 -53.50
CA TRP A 101 -32.28 49.49 -53.57
C TRP A 101 -31.26 49.88 -52.47
N PRO A 102 -30.71 48.92 -51.70
CA PRO A 102 -29.77 49.21 -50.63
C PRO A 102 -28.41 49.71 -51.14
N LEU A 103 -27.83 50.70 -50.45
CA LEU A 103 -26.64 51.47 -50.87
C LEU A 103 -25.27 50.85 -50.48
N MET A 104 -25.21 49.58 -50.08
CA MET A 104 -23.95 48.89 -49.74
C MET A 104 -23.95 47.48 -50.36
N ALA A 105 -23.02 47.23 -51.30
CA ALA A 105 -22.98 46.00 -52.09
C ALA A 105 -21.55 45.41 -52.09
N SER A 106 -21.22 44.63 -51.06
CA SER A 106 -20.11 43.69 -51.16
C SER A 106 -20.63 42.44 -51.88
N ASP A 107 -20.38 42.38 -53.19
CA ASP A 107 -20.70 41.24 -54.06
C ASP A 107 -19.63 40.16 -53.87
N THR A 108 -19.98 39.13 -53.11
CA THR A 108 -19.25 37.86 -53.11
C THR A 108 -20.29 36.80 -53.48
N ASP A 109 -20.17 36.22 -54.67
CA ASP A 109 -21.08 35.19 -55.21
C ASP A 109 -22.58 35.56 -55.25
N GLY A 110 -22.93 36.84 -55.55
CA GLY A 110 -24.33 37.25 -55.75
C GLY A 110 -25.16 37.45 -54.47
N TRP A 111 -24.53 37.28 -53.30
CA TRP A 111 -25.10 37.61 -51.99
C TRP A 111 -24.82 39.07 -51.62
N LEU A 112 -25.82 39.74 -51.05
CA LEU A 112 -25.80 41.13 -50.61
C LEU A 112 -26.08 41.17 -49.12
N SER A 113 -25.25 41.89 -48.34
CA SER A 113 -25.56 42.22 -46.94
C SER A 113 -25.77 43.71 -46.81
N PHE A 114 -26.87 44.12 -46.18
CA PHE A 114 -27.24 45.53 -46.02
C PHE A 114 -28.03 45.76 -44.74
N VAL A 115 -28.09 47.02 -44.32
CA VAL A 115 -28.95 47.47 -43.23
C VAL A 115 -30.17 48.18 -43.79
N TYR A 116 -31.32 47.99 -43.16
CA TYR A 116 -32.57 48.63 -43.57
C TYR A 116 -33.40 49.09 -42.35
N PRO A 117 -34.15 50.19 -42.48
CA PRO A 117 -35.03 50.65 -41.40
C PRO A 117 -36.30 49.80 -41.37
N ARG A 118 -36.54 49.12 -40.25
CA ARG A 118 -37.78 48.39 -39.97
C ARG A 118 -38.63 49.19 -38.98
N ARG A 119 -39.92 49.35 -39.29
CA ARG A 119 -40.88 49.95 -38.34
C ARG A 119 -41.46 48.86 -37.45
N THR A 120 -41.31 49.02 -36.14
CA THR A 120 -41.90 48.13 -35.14
C THR A 120 -43.42 48.34 -35.06
N VAL A 121 -44.13 47.42 -34.39
CA VAL A 121 -45.58 47.53 -34.15
C VAL A 121 -45.92 48.79 -33.33
N GLU A 122 -44.98 49.29 -32.55
CA GLU A 122 -45.10 50.48 -31.70
C GLU A 122 -44.74 51.78 -32.44
N GLY A 123 -44.34 51.68 -33.71
CA GLY A 123 -44.04 52.83 -34.58
C GLY A 123 -42.61 53.36 -34.48
N GLU A 124 -41.74 52.71 -33.70
CA GLU A 124 -40.31 53.02 -33.65
C GLU A 124 -39.59 52.47 -34.89
N VAL A 125 -38.53 53.15 -35.32
CA VAL A 125 -37.70 52.74 -36.46
C VAL A 125 -36.41 52.12 -35.92
N GLU A 126 -36.28 50.80 -36.08
CA GLU A 126 -35.08 50.06 -35.74
C GLU A 126 -34.27 49.77 -37.01
N ILE A 127 -32.94 49.80 -36.89
CA ILE A 127 -32.04 49.46 -38.00
C ILE A 127 -31.73 47.97 -37.88
N HIS A 128 -32.18 47.21 -38.88
CA HIS A 128 -31.98 45.76 -38.94
C HIS A 128 -30.97 45.43 -40.03
N GLU A 129 -30.20 44.36 -39.85
CA GLU A 129 -29.38 43.81 -40.92
C GLU A 129 -30.11 42.69 -41.67
N ALA A 130 -29.90 42.64 -42.99
CA ALA A 130 -30.48 41.65 -43.87
C ALA A 130 -29.44 41.12 -44.85
N ILE A 131 -29.67 39.88 -45.29
CA ILE A 131 -28.91 39.25 -46.37
C ILE A 131 -29.89 38.96 -47.52
N ALA A 132 -29.48 39.21 -48.77
CA ALA A 132 -30.29 38.98 -49.95
C ALA A 132 -29.48 38.40 -51.12
N VAL A 133 -30.19 37.85 -52.10
CA VAL A 133 -29.66 37.49 -53.41
C VAL A 133 -30.32 38.37 -54.47
N MET A 134 -29.52 38.89 -55.39
CA MET A 134 -30.01 39.60 -56.57
C MET A 134 -30.03 38.66 -57.78
N THR A 135 -31.17 38.58 -58.46
CA THR A 135 -31.32 37.89 -59.74
C THR A 135 -31.80 38.87 -60.80
N ARG A 136 -31.09 38.92 -61.94
CA ARG A 136 -31.51 39.70 -63.11
C ARG A 136 -32.47 38.88 -63.96
N LEU A 137 -33.63 39.45 -64.26
CA LEU A 137 -34.69 38.86 -65.07
C LEU A 137 -34.65 39.41 -66.51
N PRO A 138 -35.32 38.75 -67.48
CA PRO A 138 -35.50 39.31 -68.82
C PRO A 138 -36.25 40.66 -68.79
N GLU A 139 -36.12 41.46 -69.85
CA GLU A 139 -36.62 42.85 -69.93
C GLU A 139 -35.92 43.85 -68.99
N GLY A 140 -34.73 43.52 -68.47
CA GLY A 140 -33.95 44.42 -67.63
C GLY A 140 -34.49 44.60 -66.20
N MET A 141 -35.42 43.75 -65.77
CA MET A 141 -35.94 43.74 -64.40
C MET A 141 -34.93 43.12 -63.44
N SER A 142 -34.91 43.60 -62.19
CA SER A 142 -34.08 43.04 -61.12
C SER A 142 -34.96 42.60 -59.96
N LEU A 143 -34.81 41.35 -59.54
CA LEU A 143 -35.47 40.77 -58.37
C LEU A 143 -34.45 40.59 -57.26
N LEU A 144 -34.75 41.16 -56.10
CA LEU A 144 -33.99 40.98 -54.87
C LEU A 144 -34.89 40.26 -53.87
N VAL A 145 -34.38 39.13 -53.36
CA VAL A 145 -35.02 38.34 -52.30
C VAL A 145 -34.03 38.22 -51.16
N GLY A 146 -34.43 38.61 -49.96
CA GLY A 146 -33.60 38.54 -48.77
C GLY A 146 -34.36 38.17 -47.52
N GLN A 147 -33.64 38.11 -46.42
CA GLN A 147 -34.16 37.76 -45.10
C GLN A 147 -33.53 38.69 -44.07
N ASP A 148 -34.34 39.12 -43.11
CA ASP A 148 -33.89 39.83 -41.91
C ASP A 148 -33.13 38.83 -41.01
N ILE A 149 -31.90 39.19 -40.64
CA ILE A 149 -31.02 38.35 -39.82
C ILE A 149 -30.73 38.95 -38.45
N GLU A 150 -31.42 40.03 -38.06
CA GLU A 150 -31.19 40.73 -36.80
C GLU A 150 -31.52 39.83 -35.59
N GLU A 151 -32.68 39.16 -35.61
CA GLU A 151 -33.07 38.21 -34.55
C GLU A 151 -32.04 37.08 -34.40
N ARG A 152 -31.52 36.58 -35.53
CA ARG A 152 -30.47 35.57 -35.55
C ARG A 152 -29.16 36.10 -34.94
N ARG A 153 -28.73 37.31 -35.31
CA ARG A 153 -27.54 37.95 -34.73
C ARG A 153 -27.67 38.17 -33.23
N GLN A 154 -28.84 38.58 -32.77
CA GLN A 154 -29.12 38.74 -31.34
C GLN A 154 -29.02 37.39 -30.61
N LEU A 155 -29.53 36.30 -31.21
CA LEU A 155 -29.37 34.95 -30.67
C LEU A 155 -27.88 34.53 -30.64
N GLU A 156 -27.12 34.78 -31.71
CA GLU A 156 -25.67 34.51 -31.76
C GLU A 156 -24.91 35.30 -30.67
N ALA A 157 -25.28 36.57 -30.43
CA ALA A 157 -24.72 37.41 -29.37
C ALA A 157 -25.09 36.91 -27.96
N GLN A 158 -26.32 36.46 -27.75
CA GLN A 158 -26.76 35.87 -26.48
C GLN A 158 -26.03 34.55 -26.21
N ILE A 159 -25.88 33.70 -27.22
CA ILE A 159 -25.13 32.44 -27.13
C ILE A 159 -23.66 32.72 -26.77
N THR A 160 -22.98 33.63 -27.49
CA THR A 160 -21.57 33.95 -27.21
C THR A 160 -21.36 34.52 -25.80
N ASN A 161 -22.26 35.38 -25.31
CA ASN A 161 -22.22 35.87 -23.94
C ASN A 161 -22.45 34.74 -22.92
N ALA A 162 -23.44 33.87 -23.16
CA ALA A 162 -23.71 32.71 -22.31
C ALA A 162 -22.52 31.74 -22.25
N LEU A 163 -21.82 31.51 -23.38
CA LEU A 163 -20.60 30.73 -23.45
C LEU A 163 -19.48 31.35 -22.59
N GLY A 164 -19.31 32.68 -22.63
CA GLY A 164 -18.36 33.40 -21.78
C GLY A 164 -18.64 33.18 -20.29
N TRP A 165 -19.90 33.32 -19.87
CA TRP A 165 -20.31 33.02 -18.49
C TRP A 165 -20.08 31.56 -18.10
N ALA A 166 -20.35 30.62 -19.01
CA ALA A 166 -20.11 29.19 -18.76
C ALA A 166 -18.62 28.91 -18.52
N VAL A 167 -17.72 29.47 -19.34
CA VAL A 167 -16.26 29.35 -19.16
C VAL A 167 -15.82 29.98 -17.83
N GLY A 168 -16.32 31.18 -17.51
CA GLY A 168 -16.03 31.85 -16.24
C GLY A 168 -16.45 31.02 -15.03
N ALA A 169 -17.66 30.46 -15.05
CA ALA A 169 -18.16 29.59 -13.99
C ALA A 169 -17.33 28.31 -13.84
N MET A 170 -16.92 27.68 -14.95
CA MET A 170 -16.04 26.50 -14.93
C MET A 170 -14.68 26.79 -14.28
N ILE A 171 -14.08 27.96 -14.57
CA ILE A 171 -12.82 28.37 -13.96
C ILE A 171 -12.98 28.51 -12.44
N VAL A 172 -14.02 29.24 -11.99
CA VAL A 172 -14.28 29.48 -10.57
C VAL A 172 -14.53 28.17 -9.82
N LEU A 173 -15.40 27.30 -10.35
CA LEU A 173 -15.70 26.00 -9.75
C LEU A 173 -14.47 25.08 -9.72
N GLY A 174 -13.67 25.08 -10.78
CA GLY A 174 -12.45 24.30 -10.87
C GLY A 174 -11.40 24.73 -9.83
N ILE A 175 -11.20 26.03 -9.66
CA ILE A 175 -10.28 26.58 -8.64
C ILE A 175 -10.76 26.23 -7.23
N LEU A 176 -12.06 26.44 -6.95
CA LEU A 176 -12.65 26.13 -5.64
C LEU A 176 -12.55 24.63 -5.31
N GLY A 177 -12.95 23.77 -6.25
CA GLY A 177 -12.86 22.32 -6.09
C GLY A 177 -11.44 21.83 -5.89
N GLY A 178 -10.49 22.33 -6.71
CA GLY A 178 -9.07 22.02 -6.60
C GLY A 178 -8.47 22.45 -5.25
N ALA A 179 -8.84 23.64 -4.75
CA ALA A 179 -8.38 24.13 -3.46
C ALA A 179 -8.90 23.28 -2.29
N ILE A 180 -10.17 22.87 -2.31
CA ILE A 180 -10.76 22.02 -1.27
C ILE A 180 -10.08 20.64 -1.23
N ILE A 181 -9.97 19.98 -2.39
CA ILE A 181 -9.34 18.65 -2.50
C ILE A 181 -7.88 18.72 -2.06
N SER A 182 -7.12 19.71 -2.56
CA SER A 182 -5.71 19.88 -2.20
C SER A 182 -5.52 20.12 -0.71
N ARG A 183 -6.38 20.93 -0.09
CA ARG A 183 -6.26 21.23 1.35
C ARG A 183 -6.46 19.98 2.21
N ASN A 184 -7.43 19.13 1.86
CA ASN A 184 -7.70 17.91 2.63
C ASN A 184 -6.55 16.90 2.50
N LEU A 185 -6.05 16.66 1.29
CA LEU A 185 -4.97 15.69 1.07
C LEU A 185 -3.65 16.15 1.71
N VAL A 186 -3.32 17.44 1.58
CA VAL A 186 -2.09 17.99 2.16
C VAL A 186 -2.12 17.94 3.69
N ALA A 187 -3.27 18.23 4.32
CA ALA A 187 -3.40 18.13 5.77
C ALA A 187 -3.13 16.69 6.27
N ARG A 188 -3.68 15.67 5.59
CA ARG A 188 -3.44 14.26 5.93
C ARG A 188 -1.96 13.88 5.80
N ILE A 189 -1.31 14.28 4.70
CA ILE A 189 0.11 14.02 4.48
C ILE A 189 0.97 14.73 5.53
N ASP A 190 0.61 15.95 5.93
CA ASP A 190 1.32 16.68 6.98
C ASP A 190 1.22 15.96 8.33
N ASP A 191 0.06 15.39 8.69
CA ASP A 191 -0.12 14.62 9.92
C ASP A 191 0.74 13.33 9.92
N ILE A 192 0.80 12.63 8.78
CA ILE A 192 1.70 11.47 8.59
C ILE A 192 3.16 11.90 8.77
N ASN A 193 3.59 12.96 8.09
CA ASN A 193 4.97 13.45 8.16
C ASN A 193 5.36 13.92 9.56
N ARG A 194 4.43 14.56 10.27
CA ARG A 194 4.67 15.02 11.65
C ARG A 194 4.83 13.83 12.59
N THR A 195 3.93 12.86 12.50
CA THR A 195 4.00 11.63 13.30
C THR A 195 5.27 10.85 13.00
N ALA A 196 5.66 10.74 11.73
CA ALA A 196 6.92 10.10 11.33
C ALA A 196 8.14 10.82 11.91
N LYS A 197 8.15 12.16 11.97
CA LYS A 197 9.21 12.93 12.62
C LYS A 197 9.27 12.69 14.12
N ASP A 198 8.13 12.64 14.80
CA ASP A 198 8.06 12.36 16.24
C ASP A 198 8.60 10.95 16.54
N ILE A 199 8.25 9.97 15.70
CA ILE A 199 8.77 8.60 15.78
C ILE A 199 10.28 8.56 15.56
N MET A 200 10.80 9.25 14.53
CA MET A 200 12.25 9.38 14.30
C MET A 200 12.97 10.09 15.46
N GLY A 201 12.25 10.95 16.20
CA GLY A 201 12.72 11.59 17.43
C GLY A 201 12.75 10.67 18.66
N GLY A 202 12.26 9.44 18.55
CA GLY A 202 12.31 8.41 19.61
C GLY A 202 10.95 8.02 20.19
N GLU A 203 9.85 8.65 19.79
CA GLU A 203 8.49 8.31 20.25
C GLU A 203 7.89 7.10 19.49
N LEU A 204 8.52 5.92 19.63
CA LEU A 204 8.13 4.69 18.91
C LEU A 204 6.71 4.17 19.22
N SER A 205 6.07 4.62 20.29
CA SER A 205 4.70 4.26 20.65
C SER A 205 3.63 5.06 19.89
N ARG A 206 4.02 6.10 19.14
CA ARG A 206 3.09 6.82 18.28
C ARG A 206 2.69 5.97 17.06
N ARG A 207 1.47 6.22 16.58
CA ARG A 207 0.92 5.60 15.39
C ARG A 207 0.41 6.66 14.43
N ILE A 208 0.60 6.39 13.15
CA ILE A 208 0.12 7.23 12.07
C ILE A 208 -1.42 7.19 12.07
N PRO A 209 -2.09 8.34 12.04
CA PRO A 209 -3.55 8.40 12.12
C PRO A 209 -4.21 7.78 10.89
N VAL A 210 -5.22 6.94 11.11
CA VAL A 210 -6.09 6.38 10.07
C VAL A 210 -7.41 7.16 10.09
N THR A 211 -7.82 7.66 8.93
CA THR A 211 -9.00 8.53 8.81
C THR A 211 -10.31 7.77 8.59
N GLY A 212 -10.24 6.49 8.22
CA GLY A 212 -11.41 5.63 7.97
C GLY A 212 -12.10 5.92 6.64
N ALA A 213 -11.41 6.58 5.71
CA ALA A 213 -11.85 6.78 4.34
C ALA A 213 -11.72 5.50 3.51
N GLY A 214 -10.84 4.56 3.91
CA GLY A 214 -10.59 3.32 3.19
C GLY A 214 -9.87 3.54 1.85
N ASP A 215 -9.13 4.65 1.75
CA ASP A 215 -8.32 5.00 0.58
C ASP A 215 -6.89 4.46 0.70
N GLU A 216 -6.08 4.68 -0.34
CA GLU A 216 -4.69 4.24 -0.42
C GLU A 216 -3.81 4.87 0.68
N ILE A 217 -4.23 6.02 1.24
CA ILE A 217 -3.50 6.69 2.32
C ILE A 217 -3.75 5.97 3.65
N ASP A 218 -4.99 5.55 3.92
CA ASP A 218 -5.31 4.73 5.09
C ASP A 218 -4.57 3.38 5.01
N GLN A 219 -4.55 2.72 3.85
CA GLN A 219 -3.81 1.47 3.68
C GLN A 219 -2.30 1.63 3.92
N LEU A 220 -1.72 2.75 3.47
CA LEU A 220 -0.32 3.07 3.76
C LEU A 220 -0.10 3.32 5.26
N ALA A 221 -1.00 4.02 5.93
CA ALA A 221 -0.93 4.28 7.36
C ALA A 221 -0.98 2.97 8.18
N GLU A 222 -1.87 2.04 7.82
CA GLU A 222 -1.96 0.72 8.44
C GLU A 222 -0.67 -0.09 8.26
N ASN A 223 -0.16 -0.22 7.03
CA ASN A 223 1.09 -0.94 6.77
C ASN A 223 2.29 -0.35 7.52
N LEU A 224 2.36 0.99 7.62
CA LEU A 224 3.41 1.66 8.40
C LEU A 224 3.23 1.41 9.89
N ASN A 225 2.01 1.40 10.42
CA ASN A 225 1.74 1.07 11.81
C ASN A 225 2.13 -0.37 12.14
N ASP A 226 1.87 -1.34 11.26
CA ASP A 226 2.31 -2.74 11.44
C ASP A 226 3.84 -2.86 11.49
N MET A 227 4.53 -2.10 10.65
CA MET A 227 6.00 -2.02 10.68
C MET A 227 6.51 -1.41 12.00
N LEU A 228 5.86 -0.35 12.49
CA LEU A 228 6.20 0.30 13.76
C LEU A 228 5.97 -0.62 14.95
N ASP A 229 4.85 -1.35 14.96
CA ASP A 229 4.56 -2.40 15.94
C ASP A 229 5.67 -3.45 15.98
N GLN A 230 6.16 -3.86 14.81
CA GLN A 230 7.27 -4.82 14.71
C GLN A 230 8.58 -4.23 15.26
N ILE A 231 8.90 -2.98 14.92
CA ILE A 231 10.09 -2.29 15.43
C ILE A 231 10.02 -2.13 16.95
N GLU A 232 8.87 -1.74 17.49
CA GLU A 232 8.67 -1.58 18.93
C GLU A 232 8.86 -2.91 19.68
N ARG A 233 8.30 -4.01 19.17
CA ARG A 233 8.51 -5.36 19.71
C ARG A 233 9.99 -5.75 19.72
N LEU A 234 10.71 -5.51 18.62
CA LEU A 234 12.13 -5.81 18.51
C LEU A 234 12.97 -4.97 19.49
N MET A 235 12.67 -3.67 19.62
CA MET A 235 13.36 -2.76 20.52
C MET A 235 13.12 -3.09 22.00
N LEU A 236 11.89 -3.46 22.37
CA LEU A 236 11.55 -3.91 23.72
C LEU A 236 12.27 -5.22 24.06
N GLY A 237 12.26 -6.18 23.12
CA GLY A 237 12.99 -7.44 23.26
C GLY A 237 14.50 -7.19 23.49
N MET A 238 15.11 -6.33 22.68
CA MET A 238 16.54 -6.00 22.80
C MET A 238 16.88 -5.34 24.15
N ARG A 239 16.05 -4.39 24.62
CA ARG A 239 16.24 -3.75 25.93
C ARG A 239 16.13 -4.75 27.06
N GLN A 240 15.08 -5.57 27.07
CA GLN A 240 14.86 -6.58 28.10
C GLN A 240 16.00 -7.61 28.14
N VAL A 241 16.51 -8.04 26.98
CA VAL A 241 17.68 -8.92 26.90
C VAL A 241 18.92 -8.24 27.49
N THR A 242 19.18 -6.99 27.11
CA THR A 242 20.38 -6.26 27.55
C THR A 242 20.38 -6.01 29.06
N ASP A 243 19.24 -5.58 29.62
CA ASP A 243 19.11 -5.31 31.05
C ASP A 243 19.26 -6.59 31.88
N ASN A 244 18.67 -7.70 31.42
CA ASN A 244 18.80 -9.00 32.08
C ASN A 244 20.23 -9.54 32.01
N ILE A 245 20.89 -9.49 30.84
CA ILE A 245 22.30 -9.90 30.69
C ILE A 245 23.19 -9.12 31.67
N ALA A 246 23.02 -7.80 31.74
CA ALA A 246 23.85 -6.96 32.60
C ALA A 246 23.66 -7.29 34.09
N HIS A 247 22.44 -7.60 34.51
CA HIS A 247 22.16 -8.02 35.89
C HIS A 247 22.72 -9.41 36.19
N ASP A 248 22.46 -10.36 35.30
CA ASP A 248 22.74 -11.78 35.50
C ASP A 248 24.23 -12.12 35.40
N LEU A 249 25.03 -11.34 34.65
CA LEU A 249 26.49 -11.49 34.59
C LEU A 249 27.21 -10.84 35.79
N ARG A 250 26.63 -9.78 36.38
CA ARG A 250 27.31 -8.99 37.43
C ARG A 250 27.55 -9.80 38.70
N SER A 251 26.58 -10.60 39.12
CA SER A 251 26.67 -11.43 40.33
C SER A 251 27.78 -12.49 40.24
N PRO A 252 27.78 -13.38 39.24
CA PRO A 252 28.84 -14.39 39.09
C PRO A 252 30.23 -13.78 38.81
N LEU A 253 30.33 -12.70 38.04
CA LEU A 253 31.63 -12.02 37.84
C LEU A 253 32.20 -11.44 39.15
N ASN A 254 31.36 -10.84 39.98
CA ASN A 254 31.79 -10.36 41.30
C ASN A 254 32.20 -11.52 42.23
N ARG A 255 31.50 -12.66 42.16
CA ARG A 255 31.84 -13.85 42.93
C ARG A 255 33.19 -14.44 42.51
N LEU A 256 33.39 -14.59 41.20
CA LEU A 256 34.66 -15.06 40.62
C LEU A 256 35.81 -14.15 41.03
N ARG A 257 35.62 -12.82 40.93
CA ARG A 257 36.62 -11.83 41.34
C ARG A 257 36.96 -11.94 42.83
N ASN A 258 35.96 -11.96 43.69
CA ASN A 258 36.17 -12.07 45.14
C ASN A 258 36.91 -13.36 45.52
N ARG A 259 36.63 -14.49 44.84
CA ARG A 259 37.34 -15.75 45.08
C ARG A 259 38.81 -15.65 44.71
N LEU A 260 39.12 -15.05 43.55
CA LEU A 260 40.50 -14.81 43.14
C LEU A 260 41.22 -13.87 44.13
N GLU A 261 40.57 -12.80 44.59
CA GLU A 261 41.12 -11.88 45.60
C GLU A 261 41.41 -12.61 46.93
N VAL A 262 40.48 -13.44 47.43
CA VAL A 262 40.67 -14.22 48.67
C VAL A 262 41.80 -15.23 48.52
N THR A 263 41.90 -15.88 47.35
CA THR A 263 42.96 -16.84 47.05
C THR A 263 44.33 -16.14 47.06
N LEU A 264 44.41 -14.90 46.55
CA LEU A 264 45.63 -14.11 46.53
C LEU A 264 46.03 -13.57 47.92
N MET A 265 45.06 -13.27 48.80
CA MET A 265 45.32 -12.71 50.13
C MET A 265 45.77 -13.73 51.18
N LYS A 266 45.53 -15.03 50.97
CA LYS A 266 45.84 -16.08 51.94
C LYS A 266 47.13 -16.82 51.54
N PRO A 267 48.10 -17.01 52.46
CA PRO A 267 49.17 -17.98 52.22
C PRO A 267 48.53 -19.37 52.12
N ALA A 268 48.70 -20.00 50.96
CA ALA A 268 48.17 -21.31 50.63
C ALA A 268 49.27 -22.15 49.96
N THR A 269 49.13 -23.46 50.04
CA THR A 269 50.02 -24.42 49.37
C THR A 269 49.84 -24.37 47.84
N GLN A 270 50.81 -24.89 47.10
CA GLN A 270 50.75 -24.94 45.63
C GLN A 270 49.51 -25.73 45.14
N GLU A 271 49.18 -26.85 45.79
CA GLU A 271 47.97 -27.61 45.54
C GLU A 271 46.67 -26.81 45.80
N GLU A 272 46.60 -26.02 46.87
CA GLU A 272 45.43 -25.19 47.18
C GLU A 272 45.23 -24.07 46.15
N TYR A 273 46.31 -23.47 45.66
CA TYR A 273 46.28 -22.51 44.55
C TYR A 273 45.79 -23.15 43.25
N ALA A 274 46.31 -24.34 42.92
CA ALA A 274 45.91 -25.08 41.72
C ALA A 274 44.41 -25.41 41.75
N GLN A 275 43.90 -25.91 42.87
CA GLN A 275 42.46 -26.20 43.04
C GLN A 275 41.58 -24.94 42.98
N ALA A 276 42.03 -23.82 43.54
CA ALA A 276 41.30 -22.56 43.49
C ALA A 276 41.23 -21.99 42.06
N LEU A 277 42.32 -22.09 41.29
CA LEU A 277 42.38 -21.70 39.88
C LEU A 277 41.52 -22.60 39.01
N GLU A 278 41.58 -23.92 39.19
CA GLU A 278 40.76 -24.88 38.45
C GLU A 278 39.26 -24.62 38.65
N LYS A 279 38.83 -24.40 39.90
CA LYS A 279 37.45 -23.99 40.19
C LYS A 279 37.10 -22.61 39.60
N SER A 280 38.07 -21.72 39.42
CA SER A 280 37.91 -20.39 38.79
C SER A 280 37.74 -20.46 37.29
N ILE A 281 38.52 -21.32 36.64
CA ILE A 281 38.35 -21.65 35.22
C ILE A 281 36.97 -22.26 35.00
N HIS A 282 36.56 -23.22 35.84
CA HIS A 282 35.24 -23.85 35.69
C HIS A 282 34.07 -22.85 35.83
N GLU A 283 34.11 -21.92 36.79
CA GLU A 283 33.09 -20.87 36.92
C GLU A 283 33.11 -19.86 35.76
N ALA A 284 34.29 -19.60 35.17
CA ALA A 284 34.41 -18.79 33.96
C ALA A 284 33.82 -19.49 32.71
N ASP A 285 34.00 -20.80 32.59
CA ASP A 285 33.40 -21.60 31.52
C ASP A 285 31.87 -21.64 31.64
N GLU A 286 31.33 -21.77 32.86
CA GLU A 286 29.88 -21.66 33.12
C GLU A 286 29.32 -20.28 32.72
N LEU A 287 30.08 -19.20 32.99
CA LEU A 287 29.74 -17.84 32.58
C LEU A 287 29.72 -17.69 31.05
N LEU A 288 30.73 -18.23 30.36
CA LEU A 288 30.81 -18.22 28.90
C LEU A 288 29.65 -19.02 28.28
N GLY A 289 29.33 -20.19 28.83
CA GLY A 289 28.18 -20.98 28.42
C GLY A 289 26.85 -20.22 28.58
N THR A 290 26.69 -19.52 29.71
CA THR A 290 25.52 -18.67 29.99
C THR A 290 25.39 -17.53 28.98
N PHE A 291 26.50 -16.85 28.67
CA PHE A 291 26.52 -15.77 27.69
C PHE A 291 26.15 -16.25 26.28
N ASN A 292 26.72 -17.39 25.86
CA ASN A 292 26.41 -18.00 24.56
C ASN A 292 24.93 -18.39 24.47
N ALA A 293 24.36 -18.98 25.54
CA ALA A 293 22.94 -19.31 25.59
C ALA A 293 22.05 -18.06 25.48
N LEU A 294 22.40 -16.96 26.18
CA LEU A 294 21.65 -15.71 26.12
C LEU A 294 21.70 -15.06 24.73
N LEU A 295 22.86 -15.05 24.08
CA LEU A 295 22.98 -14.58 22.69
C LEU A 295 22.15 -15.42 21.72
N LEU A 296 22.10 -16.73 21.93
CA LEU A 296 21.29 -17.64 21.14
C LEU A 296 19.80 -17.34 21.26
N ILE A 297 19.34 -17.15 22.48
CA ILE A 297 17.95 -16.81 22.78
C ILE A 297 17.58 -15.46 22.18
N ALA A 298 18.45 -14.45 22.32
CA ALA A 298 18.23 -13.13 21.74
C ALA A 298 18.12 -13.17 20.20
N ARG A 299 19.00 -13.95 19.54
CA ARG A 299 18.93 -14.17 18.08
C ARG A 299 17.67 -14.93 17.66
N ALA A 300 17.22 -15.88 18.48
CA ALA A 300 15.99 -16.63 18.25
C ALA A 300 14.74 -15.74 18.39
N GLU A 301 14.67 -14.91 19.43
CA GLU A 301 13.55 -13.99 19.68
C GLU A 301 13.50 -12.86 18.65
N ALA A 302 14.65 -12.36 18.18
CA ALA A 302 14.73 -11.35 17.12
C ALA A 302 14.43 -11.88 15.70
N GLY A 303 14.17 -13.20 15.55
CA GLY A 303 13.92 -13.83 14.24
C GLY A 303 15.16 -13.95 13.33
N ALA A 304 16.31 -13.43 13.75
CA ALA A 304 17.59 -13.49 13.03
C ALA A 304 18.16 -14.92 12.95
N ALA A 305 17.80 -15.82 13.87
CA ALA A 305 18.22 -17.23 13.83
C ALA A 305 17.47 -18.09 12.78
N ARG A 306 16.71 -17.46 11.86
CA ARG A 306 16.17 -18.15 10.67
C ARG A 306 17.22 -18.31 9.56
N ASP A 307 18.27 -17.49 9.56
CA ASP A 307 19.43 -17.72 8.71
C ASP A 307 20.15 -19.01 9.16
N GLY A 308 20.44 -19.92 8.24
CA GLY A 308 21.08 -21.21 8.54
C GLY A 308 20.14 -22.37 8.87
N MET A 309 18.83 -22.22 8.64
CA MET A 309 17.90 -23.35 8.67
C MET A 309 18.06 -24.19 7.40
N ASP A 310 18.38 -25.47 7.54
CA ASP A 310 18.55 -26.42 6.43
C ASP A 310 17.91 -27.78 6.78
N TRP A 311 17.88 -28.73 5.84
CA TRP A 311 17.50 -30.11 6.11
C TRP A 311 18.58 -30.81 6.92
N VAL A 312 18.21 -31.19 8.15
CA VAL A 312 19.08 -31.86 9.11
C VAL A 312 18.54 -33.25 9.39
N ASP A 313 19.40 -34.27 9.31
CA ASP A 313 19.09 -35.61 9.78
C ASP A 313 19.14 -35.64 11.32
N LEU A 314 17.96 -35.67 11.97
CA LEU A 314 17.83 -35.74 13.42
C LEU A 314 18.30 -37.09 13.97
N SER A 315 18.18 -38.16 13.18
CA SER A 315 18.61 -39.50 13.58
C SER A 315 20.13 -39.54 13.69
N ALA A 316 20.84 -39.04 12.67
CA ALA A 316 22.30 -38.92 12.68
C ALA A 316 22.77 -37.97 13.80
N LEU A 317 22.09 -36.83 13.97
CA LEU A 317 22.43 -35.87 15.01
C LEU A 317 22.31 -36.44 16.44
N ALA A 318 21.27 -37.25 16.69
CA ALA A 318 21.07 -37.91 17.96
C ALA A 318 22.08 -39.05 18.20
N GLN A 319 22.52 -39.73 17.13
CA GLN A 319 23.59 -40.73 17.19
C GLN A 319 24.93 -40.07 17.53
N ASP A 320 25.31 -38.99 16.84
CA ASP A 320 26.52 -38.22 17.13
C ASP A 320 26.56 -37.77 18.60
N ALA A 321 25.43 -37.31 19.13
CA ALA A 321 25.32 -36.88 20.52
C ALA A 321 25.42 -38.07 21.49
N ALA A 322 24.85 -39.23 21.16
CA ALA A 322 24.97 -40.43 21.97
C ALA A 322 26.42 -40.91 22.06
N GLU A 323 27.14 -40.98 20.94
CA GLU A 323 28.55 -41.40 20.89
C GLU A 323 29.44 -40.50 21.75
N LEU A 324 29.15 -39.19 21.79
CA LEU A 324 29.91 -38.24 22.59
C LEU A 324 29.64 -38.39 24.11
N TYR A 325 28.41 -38.75 24.49
CA TYR A 325 27.98 -38.78 25.89
C TYR A 325 27.98 -40.18 26.51
N GLU A 326 28.11 -41.24 25.72
CA GLU A 326 28.23 -42.63 26.21
C GLU A 326 29.39 -42.81 27.20
N PRO A 327 30.63 -42.33 26.93
CA PRO A 327 31.73 -42.45 27.90
C PRO A 327 31.47 -41.69 29.21
N VAL A 328 30.81 -40.53 29.12
CA VAL A 328 30.47 -39.69 30.28
C VAL A 328 29.40 -40.35 31.14
N ALA A 329 28.41 -41.00 30.51
CA ALA A 329 27.39 -41.77 31.20
C ALA A 329 28.00 -42.99 31.90
N GLU A 330 28.91 -43.72 31.24
CA GLU A 330 29.61 -44.86 31.82
C GLU A 330 30.48 -44.48 33.02
N GLU A 331 31.22 -43.37 32.94
CA GLU A 331 32.03 -42.84 34.06
C GLU A 331 31.15 -42.48 35.27
N ALA A 332 29.91 -42.03 35.02
CA ALA A 332 28.90 -41.78 36.04
C ALA A 332 28.17 -43.06 36.52
N GLY A 333 28.48 -44.24 35.98
CA GLY A 333 27.84 -45.52 36.31
C GLY A 333 26.44 -45.69 35.73
N LEU A 334 26.12 -44.99 34.64
CA LEU A 334 24.83 -44.98 33.97
C LEU A 334 24.88 -45.72 32.63
N ARG A 335 23.77 -46.33 32.23
CA ARG A 335 23.60 -46.94 30.90
C ARG A 335 22.79 -46.03 29.98
N LEU A 336 23.28 -45.79 28.76
CA LEU A 336 22.59 -45.01 27.72
C LEU A 336 21.90 -45.94 26.71
N ASP A 337 20.57 -46.03 26.78
CA ASP A 337 19.74 -46.77 25.83
C ASP A 337 19.34 -45.88 24.64
N LEU A 338 19.49 -46.39 23.40
CA LEU A 338 19.09 -45.67 22.18
C LEU A 338 17.84 -46.28 21.53
N ALA A 339 16.87 -45.42 21.20
CA ALA A 339 15.66 -45.76 20.45
C ALA A 339 15.44 -44.73 19.32
N ILE A 340 16.36 -44.73 18.35
CA ILE A 340 16.42 -43.75 17.26
C ILE A 340 15.87 -44.40 15.99
N GLU A 341 14.73 -43.93 15.49
CA GLU A 341 14.23 -44.30 14.17
C GLU A 341 15.15 -43.71 13.07
N PRO A 342 15.50 -44.47 12.03
CA PRO A 342 16.45 -44.01 11.01
C PRO A 342 15.83 -43.01 10.02
N GLY A 343 16.65 -42.06 9.52
CA GLY A 343 16.31 -41.18 8.40
C GLY A 343 15.25 -40.11 8.70
N ILE A 344 15.17 -39.63 9.94
CA ILE A 344 14.24 -38.56 10.30
C ILE A 344 14.88 -37.22 9.98
N GLU A 345 14.51 -36.65 8.84
CA GLU A 345 14.94 -35.30 8.47
C GLU A 345 14.01 -34.21 9.02
N TYR A 346 14.59 -33.08 9.42
CA TYR A 346 13.87 -31.90 9.86
C TYR A 346 14.52 -30.61 9.35
N HIS A 347 13.69 -29.65 8.92
CA HIS A 347 14.18 -28.35 8.48
C HIS A 347 14.47 -27.43 9.68
N GLY A 348 15.72 -27.40 10.11
CA GLY A 348 16.17 -26.72 11.32
C GLY A 348 17.62 -26.27 11.27
N HIS A 349 18.09 -25.65 12.34
CA HIS A 349 19.47 -25.26 12.49
C HIS A 349 20.23 -26.36 13.25
N ARG A 350 21.18 -27.02 12.58
CA ARG A 350 21.86 -28.22 13.07
C ARG A 350 22.49 -28.00 14.45
N GLU A 351 23.28 -26.95 14.60
CA GLU A 351 24.04 -26.63 15.81
C GLU A 351 23.11 -26.38 17.01
N LEU A 352 21.98 -25.69 16.78
CA LEU A 352 21.00 -25.41 17.84
C LEU A 352 20.31 -26.68 18.33
N LEU A 353 19.93 -27.55 17.40
CA LEU A 353 19.32 -28.84 17.71
C LEU A 353 20.32 -29.77 18.42
N ALA A 354 21.58 -29.78 17.98
CA ALA A 354 22.67 -30.52 18.62
C ALA A 354 22.82 -30.07 20.08
N GLN A 355 22.88 -28.75 20.28
CA GLN A 355 23.02 -28.15 21.59
C GLN A 355 21.81 -28.47 22.49
N ALA A 356 20.58 -28.49 21.94
CA ALA A 356 19.41 -28.86 22.71
C ALA A 356 19.47 -30.33 23.19
N ILE A 357 19.87 -31.26 22.30
CA ILE A 357 20.04 -32.68 22.65
C ILE A 357 21.14 -32.84 23.71
N ALA A 358 22.29 -32.19 23.51
CA ALA A 358 23.41 -32.23 24.46
C ALA A 358 23.00 -31.72 25.86
N ASN A 359 22.24 -30.62 25.93
CA ASN A 359 21.73 -30.10 27.21
C ASN A 359 20.74 -31.05 27.88
N LEU A 360 19.93 -31.78 27.11
CA LEU A 360 19.03 -32.79 27.66
C LEU A 360 19.79 -33.99 28.21
N LEU A 361 20.83 -34.47 27.50
CA LEU A 361 21.68 -35.58 27.95
C LEU A 361 22.49 -35.20 29.19
N ASP A 362 23.11 -34.02 29.20
CA ASP A 362 23.86 -33.50 30.34
C ASP A 362 22.98 -33.38 31.60
N ASN A 363 21.76 -32.85 31.44
CA ASN A 363 20.78 -32.82 32.54
C ASN A 363 20.41 -34.24 33.00
N ALA A 364 20.14 -35.17 32.08
CA ALA A 364 19.77 -36.54 32.42
C ALA A 364 20.89 -37.25 33.22
N ILE A 365 22.16 -37.12 32.81
CA ILE A 365 23.32 -37.69 33.53
C ILE A 365 23.42 -37.11 34.93
N LYS A 366 23.36 -35.78 35.06
CA LYS A 366 23.46 -35.09 36.36
C LYS A 366 22.37 -35.51 37.36
N HIS A 367 21.17 -35.83 36.89
CA HIS A 367 20.03 -36.15 37.75
C HIS A 367 19.84 -37.65 37.97
N ALA A 368 20.23 -38.50 37.02
CA ALA A 368 20.20 -39.96 37.16
C ALA A 368 21.30 -40.47 38.11
N ALA A 369 22.46 -39.77 38.18
CA ALA A 369 23.59 -40.10 39.06
C ALA A 369 23.35 -39.72 40.54
N HIS A 370 22.17 -40.02 41.09
CA HIS A 370 21.81 -39.65 42.46
C HIS A 370 22.28 -40.70 43.49
N PRO A 371 23.05 -40.32 44.53
CA PRO A 371 23.37 -41.23 45.63
C PRO A 371 22.09 -41.57 46.41
N GLY A 372 21.57 -42.79 46.22
CA GLY A 372 20.33 -43.27 46.82
C GLY A 372 19.29 -43.85 45.85
N GLY A 373 19.57 -43.88 44.55
CA GLY A 373 18.70 -44.52 43.55
C GLY A 373 18.55 -46.02 43.74
N ILE A 374 17.33 -46.53 43.55
CA ILE A 374 17.00 -47.96 43.63
C ILE A 374 17.22 -48.57 42.23
N GLY A 375 18.45 -48.99 41.91
CA GLY A 375 18.78 -49.71 40.67
C GLY A 375 19.94 -49.11 39.86
N GLU A 376 20.28 -49.75 38.74
CA GLU A 376 21.21 -49.21 37.74
C GLU A 376 20.62 -47.93 37.13
N GLY A 377 21.40 -46.86 37.05
CA GLY A 377 20.95 -45.62 36.43
C GLY A 377 20.83 -45.79 34.91
N VAL A 378 19.67 -45.42 34.33
CA VAL A 378 19.38 -45.62 32.91
C VAL A 378 18.89 -44.30 32.32
N ILE A 379 19.52 -43.92 31.20
CA ILE A 379 19.09 -42.80 30.36
C ILE A 379 18.65 -43.37 29.02
N ARG A 380 17.55 -42.87 28.48
CA ARG A 380 17.05 -43.25 27.16
C ARG A 380 16.94 -42.04 26.24
N LEU A 381 17.66 -42.07 25.12
CA LEU A 381 17.51 -41.12 24.02
C LEU A 381 16.68 -41.77 22.91
N ALA A 382 15.61 -41.09 22.50
CA ALA A 382 14.72 -41.55 21.43
C ALA A 382 14.45 -40.45 20.41
N VAL A 383 14.43 -40.83 19.14
CA VAL A 383 13.99 -39.99 18.01
C VAL A 383 12.92 -40.76 17.26
N ARG A 384 11.74 -40.17 17.08
CA ARG A 384 10.58 -40.82 16.44
C ARG A 384 9.87 -39.90 15.46
N SER A 385 9.39 -40.48 14.37
CA SER A 385 8.51 -39.79 13.45
C SER A 385 7.09 -39.72 14.03
N ARG A 386 6.47 -38.54 13.96
CA ARG A 386 5.04 -38.36 14.25
C ARG A 386 4.21 -38.23 12.97
N GLY A 387 4.75 -38.65 11.83
CA GLY A 387 4.11 -38.58 10.52
C GLY A 387 3.71 -37.14 10.17
N ALA A 388 2.41 -36.90 9.97
CA ALA A 388 1.89 -35.56 9.65
C ALA A 388 2.15 -34.50 10.74
N ARG A 389 2.43 -34.91 11.98
CA ARG A 389 2.70 -33.99 13.10
C ARG A 389 4.16 -33.55 13.22
N GLY A 390 5.07 -34.11 12.40
CA GLY A 390 6.50 -33.79 12.39
C GLY A 390 7.35 -34.85 13.09
N ALA A 391 8.32 -34.44 13.90
CA ALA A 391 9.27 -35.32 14.58
C ALA A 391 9.26 -35.12 16.10
N GLU A 392 9.72 -36.10 16.85
CA GLU A 392 9.86 -36.05 18.30
C GLU A 392 11.26 -36.51 18.71
N VAL A 393 11.93 -35.72 19.54
CA VAL A 393 13.17 -36.10 20.22
C VAL A 393 12.89 -36.11 21.72
N SER A 394 13.20 -37.20 22.41
CA SER A 394 13.01 -37.28 23.86
C SER A 394 14.20 -37.90 24.58
N VAL A 395 14.55 -37.33 25.73
CA VAL A 395 15.52 -37.88 26.68
C VAL A 395 14.77 -38.21 27.97
N SER A 396 14.94 -39.44 28.46
CA SER A 396 14.30 -39.92 29.69
C SER A 396 15.35 -40.43 30.67
N ASP A 397 15.21 -40.12 31.95
CA ASP A 397 16.07 -40.61 33.02
C ASP A 397 15.25 -41.39 34.08
N ASN A 398 15.93 -42.14 34.96
CA ASN A 398 15.31 -42.81 36.10
C ASN A 398 15.63 -42.14 37.46
N GLY A 399 15.89 -40.83 37.44
CA GLY A 399 16.17 -40.04 38.63
C GLY A 399 14.92 -39.72 39.47
N PRO A 400 14.97 -38.70 40.35
CA PRO A 400 13.84 -38.33 41.21
C PRO A 400 12.65 -37.71 40.46
N GLY A 401 12.82 -37.32 39.18
CA GLY A 401 11.79 -36.68 38.39
C GLY A 401 11.47 -35.24 38.81
N ILE A 402 10.42 -34.66 38.23
CA ILE A 402 9.92 -33.32 38.57
C ILE A 402 8.41 -33.39 38.86
N ALA A 403 8.01 -32.91 40.04
CA ALA A 403 6.62 -32.83 40.45
C ALA A 403 5.78 -32.02 39.43
N PRO A 404 4.55 -32.44 39.11
CA PRO A 404 3.72 -31.79 38.09
C PRO A 404 3.57 -30.26 38.26
N GLU A 405 3.46 -29.81 39.51
CA GLU A 405 3.31 -28.40 39.89
C GLU A 405 4.53 -27.53 39.56
N ASP A 406 5.70 -28.15 39.47
CA ASP A 406 6.98 -27.47 39.24
C ASP A 406 7.42 -27.47 37.76
N ARG A 407 6.76 -28.27 36.90
CA ARG A 407 7.16 -28.48 35.50
C ARG A 407 7.13 -27.22 34.65
N GLU A 408 6.15 -26.34 34.84
CA GLU A 408 6.11 -25.06 34.12
C GLU A 408 7.18 -24.08 34.65
N ARG A 409 7.46 -24.12 35.95
CA ARG A 409 8.42 -23.22 36.58
C ARG A 409 9.85 -23.52 36.14
N VAL A 410 10.24 -24.80 36.02
CA VAL A 410 11.61 -25.19 35.62
C VAL A 410 11.97 -24.84 34.17
N LEU A 411 10.97 -24.49 33.34
CA LEU A 411 11.20 -23.93 32.00
C LEU A 411 11.61 -22.45 32.04
N GLY A 412 11.43 -21.80 33.19
CA GLY A 412 11.92 -20.45 33.45
C GLY A 412 13.45 -20.41 33.51
N ARG A 413 14.03 -19.29 33.08
CA ARG A 413 15.48 -19.06 33.13
C ARG A 413 15.95 -19.05 34.59
N PHE A 414 17.06 -19.73 34.88
CA PHE A 414 17.68 -19.80 36.23
C PHE A 414 16.82 -20.45 37.32
N VAL A 415 15.73 -21.14 36.96
CA VAL A 415 14.89 -21.82 37.93
C VAL A 415 15.50 -23.17 38.27
N ARG A 416 15.90 -23.35 39.53
CA ARG A 416 16.38 -24.61 40.09
C ARG A 416 15.48 -25.05 41.23
N LEU A 417 15.10 -26.32 41.25
CA LEU A 417 14.34 -26.90 42.36
C LEU A 417 15.20 -27.00 43.62
N GLU A 418 14.56 -26.87 44.78
CA GLU A 418 15.23 -26.92 46.09
C GLU A 418 16.06 -28.20 46.27
N GLN A 419 15.53 -29.32 45.77
CA GLN A 419 16.15 -30.65 45.82
C GLN A 419 17.42 -30.78 44.96
N SER A 420 17.60 -29.92 43.96
CA SER A 420 18.74 -29.95 43.04
C SER A 420 19.74 -28.81 43.26
N ARG A 421 19.63 -28.02 44.34
CA ARG A 421 20.54 -26.88 44.62
C ARG A 421 22.00 -27.29 44.81
N ASN A 422 22.27 -28.54 45.19
CA ASN A 422 23.62 -29.04 45.46
C ASN A 422 24.32 -29.69 44.24
N THR A 423 23.62 -29.88 43.12
CA THR A 423 24.20 -30.41 41.86
C THR A 423 24.85 -29.27 41.05
N PRO A 424 26.04 -29.43 40.44
CA PRO A 424 26.63 -28.40 39.59
C PRO A 424 25.74 -28.04 38.38
N GLY A 425 25.53 -26.75 38.08
CA GLY A 425 24.75 -26.29 36.92
C GLY A 425 24.02 -24.95 37.09
N SER A 426 23.85 -24.19 35.99
CA SER A 426 23.29 -22.82 36.00
C SER A 426 21.76 -22.72 36.02
N GLY A 427 21.04 -23.84 35.82
CA GLY A 427 19.56 -23.82 35.68
C GLY A 427 19.09 -23.24 34.34
N LEU A 428 19.97 -23.17 33.34
CA LEU A 428 19.65 -22.63 32.01
C LEU A 428 19.35 -23.70 30.96
N GLY A 429 19.77 -24.95 31.17
CA GLY A 429 19.70 -26.01 30.15
C GLY A 429 18.29 -26.20 29.58
N LEU A 430 17.26 -26.38 30.43
CA LEU A 430 15.87 -26.54 29.98
C LEU A 430 15.28 -25.27 29.35
N SER A 431 15.68 -24.09 29.82
CA SER A 431 15.23 -22.81 29.24
C SER A 431 15.81 -22.60 27.83
N LEU A 432 17.05 -23.04 27.58
CA LEU A 432 17.69 -23.03 26.27
C LEU A 432 16.99 -24.03 25.33
N VAL A 433 16.73 -25.25 25.80
CA VAL A 433 15.97 -26.25 25.04
C VAL A 433 14.58 -25.71 24.67
N SER A 434 13.89 -25.04 25.60
CA SER A 434 12.60 -24.41 25.33
C SER A 434 12.69 -23.32 24.25
N ALA A 435 13.72 -22.47 24.30
CA ALA A 435 13.94 -21.42 23.31
C ALA A 435 14.25 -21.99 21.92
N VAL A 436 15.14 -22.99 21.83
CA VAL A 436 15.46 -23.70 20.59
C VAL A 436 14.22 -24.38 20.03
N THR A 437 13.44 -25.05 20.87
CA THR A 437 12.20 -25.73 20.45
C THR A 437 11.21 -24.74 19.85
N ARG A 438 11.03 -23.57 20.51
CA ARG A 438 10.12 -22.51 20.04
C ARG A 438 10.59 -21.88 18.73
N LEU A 439 11.89 -21.64 18.57
CA LEU A 439 12.48 -21.13 17.31
C LEU A 439 12.16 -22.05 16.12
N HIS A 440 12.19 -23.36 16.37
CA HIS A 440 11.86 -24.35 15.35
C HIS A 440 10.36 -24.53 15.15
N GLY A 441 9.49 -23.81 15.86
CA GLY A 441 8.03 -23.94 15.78
C GLY A 441 7.49 -25.19 16.48
N GLY A 442 8.27 -25.73 17.43
CA GLY A 442 7.91 -26.89 18.23
C GLY A 442 7.35 -26.56 19.61
N ALA A 443 7.05 -27.61 20.38
CA ALA A 443 6.64 -27.52 21.78
C ALA A 443 7.47 -28.46 22.65
N LEU A 444 7.97 -27.94 23.78
CA LEU A 444 8.69 -28.72 24.79
C LEU A 444 7.69 -29.23 25.84
N ARG A 445 7.79 -30.51 26.21
CA ARG A 445 6.94 -31.15 27.23
C ARG A 445 7.79 -31.88 28.26
N LEU A 446 7.35 -31.84 29.50
CA LEU A 446 7.94 -32.54 30.64
C LEU A 446 6.93 -33.62 31.09
N GLU A 447 7.25 -34.88 30.80
CA GLU A 447 6.44 -36.05 31.10
C GLU A 447 7.06 -36.84 32.26
N ASP A 448 6.25 -37.61 32.96
CA ASP A 448 6.76 -38.52 34.00
C ASP A 448 7.39 -39.76 33.34
N ASN A 449 8.41 -40.34 33.97
CA ASN A 449 9.05 -41.57 33.50
C ASN A 449 8.98 -42.74 34.51
N GLU A 450 8.34 -42.54 35.67
CA GLU A 450 7.99 -43.58 36.66
C GLU A 450 9.06 -44.68 36.91
N PRO A 451 10.18 -44.39 37.59
CA PRO A 451 10.60 -43.09 38.13
C PRO A 451 11.35 -42.23 37.11
N GLY A 452 11.45 -40.93 37.40
CA GLY A 452 12.30 -39.99 36.66
C GLY A 452 11.53 -39.01 35.78
N LEU A 453 12.24 -38.40 34.82
CA LEU A 453 11.69 -37.37 33.96
C LEU A 453 11.87 -37.76 32.49
N ARG A 454 10.84 -37.53 31.68
CA ARG A 454 10.90 -37.63 30.22
C ARG A 454 10.72 -36.25 29.61
N VAL A 455 11.79 -35.70 29.04
CA VAL A 455 11.76 -34.40 28.37
C VAL A 455 11.56 -34.61 26.87
N VAL A 456 10.53 -34.00 26.29
CA VAL A 456 10.10 -34.24 24.91
C VAL A 456 10.10 -32.95 24.10
N ILE A 457 10.95 -32.88 23.07
CA ILE A 457 10.96 -31.85 22.03
C ILE A 457 10.06 -32.32 20.90
N GLY A 458 8.88 -31.71 20.76
CA GLY A 458 7.99 -31.93 19.60
C GLY A 458 8.26 -30.90 18.51
N LEU A 459 8.69 -31.33 17.34
CA LEU A 459 8.99 -30.47 16.19
C LEU A 459 7.88 -30.57 15.14
N ALA A 460 7.23 -29.45 14.81
CA ALA A 460 6.11 -29.43 13.86
C ALA A 460 6.58 -29.56 12.41
N ARG A 461 5.85 -30.31 11.57
CA ARG A 461 6.24 -30.56 10.17
C ARG A 461 6.41 -29.25 9.39
N ARG A 462 7.61 -29.02 8.84
CA ARG A 462 7.86 -28.02 7.79
C ARG A 462 7.91 -28.73 6.44
N ALA A 463 7.13 -28.27 5.47
CA ALA A 463 7.05 -28.90 4.16
C ALA A 463 8.35 -28.66 3.38
N ARG A 464 8.92 -29.71 2.80
CA ARG A 464 9.96 -29.61 1.76
C ARG A 464 9.28 -29.02 0.53
N HIS A 465 9.60 -27.77 0.22
CA HIS A 465 9.23 -27.23 -1.08
C HIS A 465 10.01 -28.05 -2.11
N GLN A 466 9.32 -28.92 -2.83
CA GLN A 466 9.89 -29.67 -3.95
C GLN A 466 10.15 -28.68 -5.07
N SER A 467 11.33 -28.08 -5.09
CA SER A 467 11.86 -27.36 -6.24
C SER A 467 13.21 -27.97 -6.55
N HIS A 468 13.22 -29.11 -7.26
CA HIS A 468 14.30 -29.60 -8.13
C HIS A 468 13.99 -31.06 -8.56
N GLU A 469 13.09 -31.24 -9.54
CA GLU A 469 13.06 -32.43 -10.43
C GLU A 469 12.03 -32.25 -11.58
N ALA A 470 12.25 -31.26 -12.47
CA ALA A 470 11.50 -31.13 -13.72
C ALA A 470 12.31 -30.44 -14.83
N ALA A 471 13.62 -30.67 -14.87
CA ALA A 471 14.50 -30.19 -15.95
C ALA A 471 15.52 -31.26 -16.33
N ALA A 472 15.03 -32.46 -16.64
CA ALA A 472 15.75 -33.49 -17.37
C ALA A 472 14.75 -34.53 -17.88
N GLU A 473 13.97 -34.17 -18.89
CA GLU A 473 13.50 -35.07 -19.94
C GLU A 473 13.29 -34.29 -21.23
#